data_AF-A0A0G1IXD4-F1
#
_entry.id   AF-A0A0G1IXD4-F1
#
_cell.length_a   1.000
_cell.length_b   1.000
_cell.length_c   1.000
_cell.angle_alpha   90.00
_cell.angle_beta   90.00
_cell.angle_gamma   90.00
#
_symmetry.space_group_name_H-M   'P 1'
#
loop_
_entity.id
_entity.type
_entity.pdbx_description
1 polymer ?
#
loop_
_entity_poly.entity_id
_entity_poly.type
_entity_poly.pdbx_seq_one_letter_code
_entity_poly.pdbx_strand_id
1 'polypeptide(L)'
;MDREAAIKDMVKVSPFAERTLKYWLAAYRTCGIDGLENKSTRPKSHPRETPIRIKENVIDLRKKTKLSALKLHWKLEREYIHIHPRTIGKILKREGLTRKYRSRKEGFRWES
;
A
#
# COMPACT_ATOMS: atom_id res chain seq x y z
N MET A 1 -15.53 0.08 -35.29
CA MET A 1 -15.30 1.48 -35.69
C MET A 1 -14.57 2.15 -34.54
N ASP A 2 -13.25 2.26 -34.64
CA ASP A 2 -12.47 3.07 -33.73
C ASP A 2 -12.80 4.54 -34.01
N ARG A 3 -13.68 5.12 -33.20
CA ARG A 3 -13.92 6.56 -33.21
C ARG A 3 -12.79 7.21 -32.45
N GLU A 4 -11.86 7.82 -33.18
CA GLU A 4 -10.86 8.69 -32.59
C GLU A 4 -11.57 9.93 -32.03
N ALA A 5 -11.57 10.06 -30.70
CA ALA A 5 -12.11 11.24 -30.01
C ALA A 5 -10.95 12.12 -29.53
N ALA A 6 -11.04 13.42 -29.78
CA ALA A 6 -10.10 14.36 -29.22
C ALA A 6 -10.30 14.46 -27.70
N ILE A 7 -9.21 14.60 -26.94
CA ILE A 7 -9.27 14.75 -25.46
C ILE A 7 -10.19 15.90 -25.06
N LYS A 8 -10.21 17.00 -25.85
CA LYS A 8 -11.09 18.16 -25.62
C LYS A 8 -12.57 17.79 -25.62
N ASP A 9 -12.99 16.83 -26.43
CA ASP A 9 -14.38 16.38 -26.49
C ASP A 9 -14.67 15.39 -25.37
N MET A 10 -13.69 14.57 -24.98
CA MET A 10 -13.80 13.70 -23.79
C MET A 10 -13.99 14.49 -22.49
N VAL A 11 -13.34 15.64 -22.33
CA VAL A 11 -13.48 16.51 -21.14
C VAL A 11 -14.92 17.02 -20.98
N LYS A 12 -15.66 17.21 -22.07
CA LYS A 12 -17.06 17.70 -22.02
C LYS A 12 -18.04 16.64 -21.53
N VAL A 13 -17.73 15.36 -21.77
CA VAL A 13 -18.61 14.22 -21.45
C VAL A 13 -18.18 13.46 -20.19
N SER A 14 -16.94 13.68 -19.73
CA SER A 14 -16.34 12.98 -18.60
C SER A 14 -16.32 13.86 -17.34
N PRO A 15 -16.44 13.28 -16.13
CA PRO A 15 -16.30 14.03 -14.88
C PRO A 15 -14.83 14.42 -14.56
N PHE A 16 -13.85 14.04 -15.39
CA PHE A 16 -12.43 14.25 -15.11
C PHE A 16 -11.84 15.41 -15.90
N ALA A 17 -10.87 16.11 -15.28
CA ALA A 17 -10.16 17.20 -15.92
C ALA A 17 -9.24 16.72 -17.07
N GLU A 18 -8.97 17.61 -18.04
CA GLU A 18 -8.10 17.35 -19.20
C GLU A 18 -6.73 16.78 -18.80
N ARG A 19 -6.15 17.32 -17.72
CA ARG A 19 -4.86 16.86 -17.18
C ARG A 19 -4.89 15.39 -16.76
N THR A 20 -5.97 14.94 -16.14
CA THR A 20 -6.15 13.55 -15.71
C THR A 20 -6.25 12.62 -16.91
N LEU A 21 -7.04 12.99 -17.93
CA LEU A 21 -7.18 12.22 -19.17
C LEU A 21 -5.86 12.10 -19.93
N LYS A 22 -5.09 13.20 -20.04
CA LYS A 22 -3.74 13.18 -20.63
C LYS A 22 -2.79 12.27 -19.85
N TYR A 23 -2.83 12.34 -18.51
CA TYR A 23 -2.02 11.51 -17.65
C TYR A 23 -2.33 10.01 -17.86
N TRP A 24 -3.61 9.63 -17.86
CA TRP A 24 -4.03 8.25 -18.13
C TRP A 24 -3.66 7.78 -19.53
N LEU A 25 -3.83 8.61 -20.55
CA LEU A 25 -3.42 8.27 -21.92
C LEU A 25 -1.91 8.03 -22.02
N ALA A 26 -1.09 8.87 -21.38
CA ALA A 26 0.36 8.68 -21.33
C ALA A 26 0.75 7.41 -20.56
N ALA A 27 0.10 7.14 -19.43
CA ALA A 27 0.33 5.94 -18.65
C ALA A 27 -0.07 4.67 -19.42
N TYR A 28 -1.20 4.71 -20.14
CA TYR A 28 -1.67 3.62 -20.99
C TYR A 28 -0.72 3.35 -22.16
N ARG A 29 -0.20 4.40 -22.81
CA ARG A 29 0.78 4.23 -23.91
C ARG A 29 2.10 3.61 -23.46
N THR A 30 2.50 3.81 -22.19
CA THR A 30 3.78 3.32 -21.67
C THR A 30 3.68 1.93 -21.06
N CYS A 31 2.61 1.63 -20.34
CA CYS A 31 2.47 0.40 -19.55
C CYS A 31 1.20 -0.41 -19.90
N GLY A 32 0.46 -0.02 -20.94
CA GLY A 32 -0.82 -0.63 -21.28
C GLY A 32 -1.87 -0.43 -20.18
N ILE A 33 -2.73 -1.43 -20.01
CA ILE A 33 -3.80 -1.42 -18.99
C ILE A 33 -3.21 -1.26 -17.58
N ASP A 34 -2.06 -1.88 -17.29
CA ASP A 34 -1.37 -1.79 -15.99
C ASP A 34 -0.95 -0.35 -15.63
N GLY A 35 -0.79 0.51 -16.64
CA GLY A 35 -0.49 1.93 -16.44
C GLY A 35 -1.64 2.72 -15.80
N LEU A 36 -2.87 2.23 -15.93
CA LEU A 36 -4.06 2.87 -15.36
C LEU A 36 -4.23 2.54 -13.87
N GLU A 37 -3.49 1.55 -13.35
CA GLU A 37 -3.49 1.28 -11.92
C GLU A 37 -2.84 2.43 -11.13
N ASN A 38 -3.47 2.78 -10.01
CA ASN A 38 -2.94 3.82 -9.12
C ASN A 38 -1.63 3.37 -8.48
N LYS A 39 -0.52 3.99 -8.91
CA LYS A 39 0.79 3.80 -8.31
C LYS A 39 0.89 4.57 -6.99
N SER A 40 1.54 3.96 -6.00
CA SER A 40 1.79 4.64 -4.73
C SER A 40 2.73 5.83 -4.92
N THR A 41 2.35 7.00 -4.41
CA THR A 41 3.18 8.21 -4.39
C THR A 41 4.20 8.22 -3.25
N ARG A 42 4.27 7.15 -2.46
CA ARG A 42 5.16 7.05 -1.30
C ARG A 42 6.62 6.95 -1.76
N PRO A 43 7.57 7.64 -1.09
CA PRO A 43 8.99 7.48 -1.37
C PRO A 43 9.44 6.02 -1.23
N LYS A 44 10.31 5.58 -2.13
CA LYS A 44 10.86 4.21 -2.15
C LYS A 44 11.79 3.94 -0.96
N SER A 45 12.57 4.94 -0.52
CA SER A 45 13.50 4.86 0.61
C SER A 45 13.58 6.19 1.37
N HIS A 46 14.13 6.16 2.58
CA HIS A 46 14.39 7.35 3.40
C HIS A 46 15.74 7.20 4.14
N PRO A 47 16.57 8.25 4.29
CA PRO A 47 17.88 8.15 4.95
C PRO A 47 17.82 7.63 6.40
N ARG A 48 16.74 7.93 7.13
CA ARG A 48 16.51 7.43 8.50
C ARG A 48 15.67 6.16 8.53
N GLU A 49 15.61 5.41 7.43
CA GLU A 49 14.88 4.15 7.38
C GLU A 49 15.57 3.10 8.26
N THR A 50 14.77 2.27 8.90
CA THR A 50 15.28 1.15 9.69
C THR A 50 16.15 0.23 8.82
N PRO A 51 17.39 -0.08 9.26
CA PRO A 51 18.29 -0.99 8.56
C PRO A 51 17.61 -2.32 8.20
N ILE A 52 18.00 -2.90 7.07
CA ILE A 52 17.41 -4.15 6.56
C ILE A 52 17.52 -5.30 7.56
N ARG A 53 18.69 -5.44 8.20
CA ARG A 53 18.98 -6.49 9.20
C ARG A 53 17.97 -6.46 10.37
N ILE A 54 17.60 -5.25 10.78
CA ILE A 54 16.64 -5.06 11.87
C ILE A 54 15.22 -5.48 11.42
N LYS A 55 14.82 -5.17 10.19
CA LYS A 55 13.52 -5.60 9.63
C LYS A 55 13.46 -7.12 9.53
N GLU A 56 14.53 -7.75 9.06
CA GLU A 56 14.64 -9.21 8.94
C GLU A 56 14.53 -9.89 10.30
N ASN A 57 15.24 -9.38 11.31
CA ASN A 57 15.13 -9.87 12.70
C ASN A 57 13.69 -9.77 13.23
N VAL A 58 13.01 -8.64 13.00
CA VAL A 58 11.59 -8.47 13.40
C VAL A 58 10.68 -9.50 12.71
N ILE A 59 10.89 -9.73 11.42
CA ILE A 59 10.09 -10.69 10.62
C ILE A 59 10.31 -12.11 11.12
N ASP A 60 11.57 -12.50 11.32
CA ASP A 60 11.94 -13.83 11.80
C ASP A 60 11.38 -14.09 13.21
N LEU A 61 11.55 -13.14 14.14
CA LEU A 61 10.96 -13.23 15.47
C LEU A 61 9.43 -13.33 15.43
N ARG A 62 8.76 -12.58 14.55
CA ARG A 62 7.30 -12.68 14.38
C ARG A 62 6.89 -14.06 13.86
N LYS A 63 7.62 -14.63 12.89
CA LYS A 63 7.32 -15.95 12.34
C LYS A 63 7.52 -17.06 13.38
N LYS A 64 8.61 -16.98 14.16
CA LYS A 64 8.94 -17.96 15.22
C LYS A 64 7.99 -17.88 16.42
N THR A 65 7.70 -16.69 16.91
CA THR A 65 7.01 -16.50 18.20
C THR A 65 5.53 -16.13 18.09
N LYS A 66 5.09 -15.60 16.94
CA LYS A 66 3.74 -15.06 16.72
C LYS A 66 3.31 -13.97 17.72
N LEU A 67 4.25 -13.36 18.43
CA LEU A 67 4.02 -12.32 19.43
C LEU A 67 3.62 -10.98 18.81
N SER A 68 2.82 -10.20 19.54
CA SER A 68 2.39 -8.85 19.13
C SER A 68 3.58 -7.88 19.02
N ALA A 69 3.40 -6.77 18.31
CA ALA A 69 4.44 -5.76 18.10
C ALA A 69 5.05 -5.24 19.41
N LEU A 70 4.25 -5.07 20.47
CA LEU A 70 4.72 -4.63 21.78
C LEU A 70 5.61 -5.69 22.46
N LYS A 71 5.23 -6.96 22.39
CA LYS A 71 6.04 -8.05 22.97
C LYS A 71 7.34 -8.26 22.18
N LEU A 72 7.30 -8.08 20.86
CA LEU A 72 8.51 -8.09 20.03
C LEU A 72 9.43 -6.91 20.36
N HIS A 73 8.88 -5.73 20.63
CA HIS A 73 9.65 -4.58 21.11
C HIS A 73 10.43 -4.90 22.38
N TRP A 74 9.78 -5.45 23.41
CA TRP A 74 10.46 -5.83 24.66
C TRP A 74 11.55 -6.89 24.44
N LYS A 75 11.33 -7.83 23.52
CA LYS A 75 12.32 -8.85 23.20
C LYS A 75 13.55 -8.26 22.49
N LEU A 76 13.33 -7.35 21.54
CA LEU A 76 14.41 -6.65 20.83
C LEU A 76 15.16 -5.68 21.74
N GLU A 77 14.47 -5.04 22.69
CA GLU A 77 15.09 -4.18 23.68
C GLU A 77 16.07 -4.96 24.59
N ARG A 78 15.73 -6.21 24.95
CA ARG A 78 16.65 -7.12 25.65
C ARG A 78 17.86 -7.53 24.81
N GLU A 79 17.76 -7.46 23.50
CA GLU A 79 18.86 -7.71 22.54
C GLU A 79 19.60 -6.40 22.18
N TYR A 80 19.39 -5.31 22.93
CA TYR A 80 19.97 -3.97 22.72
C TYR A 80 19.56 -3.31 21.38
N ILE A 81 18.43 -3.72 20.80
CA ILE A 81 17.88 -3.16 19.57
C ILE A 81 16.71 -2.23 19.91
N HIS A 82 16.97 -0.92 19.90
CA HIS A 82 15.96 0.10 20.20
C HIS A 82 15.13 0.47 18.96
N ILE A 83 13.91 -0.07 18.89
CA ILE A 83 12.93 0.27 17.85
C ILE A 83 11.59 0.55 18.51
N HIS A 84 10.97 1.67 18.14
CA HIS A 84 9.64 1.99 18.61
C HIS A 84 8.60 0.93 18.17
N PRO A 85 7.69 0.46 19.05
CA PRO A 85 6.71 -0.60 18.74
C PRO A 85 5.81 -0.27 17.54
N ARG A 86 5.53 1.01 17.28
CA ARG A 86 4.80 1.46 16.08
C ARG A 86 5.55 1.16 14.78
N THR A 87 6.88 1.25 14.79
CA THR A 87 7.71 0.92 13.63
C THR A 87 7.69 -0.58 13.36
N ILE A 88 7.77 -1.39 14.42
CA ILE A 88 7.58 -2.86 14.34
C ILE A 88 6.20 -3.17 13.72
N GLY A 89 5.13 -2.54 14.23
CA GLY A 89 3.79 -2.71 13.67
C GLY A 89 3.68 -2.33 12.19
N LYS A 90 4.33 -1.23 11.77
CA LYS A 90 4.41 -0.83 10.34
C LYS A 90 5.15 -1.87 9.48
N ILE A 91 6.26 -2.42 9.98
CA ILE A 91 7.02 -3.48 9.30
C ILE A 91 6.11 -4.72 9.15
N LEU A 92 5.49 -5.18 10.23
CA LEU A 92 4.59 -6.34 10.21
C LEU A 92 3.38 -6.15 9.29
N LYS A 93 2.84 -4.94 9.19
CA LYS A 93 1.73 -4.62 8.27
C LYS A 93 2.18 -4.66 6.81
N ARG A 94 3.38 -4.12 6.51
CA ARG A 94 3.95 -4.13 5.15
C ARG A 94 4.20 -5.55 4.66
N GLU A 95 4.65 -6.43 5.55
CA GLU A 95 4.93 -7.85 5.26
C GLU A 95 3.70 -8.76 5.36
N GLY A 96 2.50 -8.21 5.62
CA GLY A 96 1.27 -9.02 5.72
C GLY A 96 1.20 -9.95 6.95
N LEU A 97 2.07 -9.78 7.94
CA LEU A 97 2.16 -10.62 9.16
C LEU A 97 1.22 -10.17 10.29
N THR A 98 0.28 -9.29 9.99
CA THR A 98 -0.75 -8.80 10.91
C THR A 98 -2.00 -9.66 10.80
N ARG A 99 -2.70 -9.87 11.92
CA ARG A 99 -3.96 -10.62 11.91
C ARG A 99 -4.97 -9.91 11.02
N LYS A 100 -5.52 -10.61 10.03
CA LYS A 100 -6.67 -10.14 9.26
C LYS A 100 -7.93 -10.37 10.09
N TYR A 101 -8.69 -9.32 10.37
CA TYR A 101 -10.00 -9.45 11.00
C TYR A 101 -11.02 -9.88 9.94
N ARG A 102 -12.03 -10.66 10.33
CA ARG A 102 -13.11 -11.04 9.41
C ARG A 102 -13.97 -9.81 9.14
N SER A 103 -14.09 -9.39 7.88
CA SER A 103 -15.06 -8.36 7.52
C SER A 103 -16.47 -8.88 7.76
N ARG A 104 -17.33 -8.03 8.33
CA ARG A 104 -18.76 -8.31 8.45
C ARG A 104 -19.32 -8.29 7.02
N LYS A 105 -20.07 -9.33 6.62
CA LYS A 105 -20.83 -9.27 5.36
C LYS A 105 -21.93 -8.23 5.57
N GLU A 106 -21.86 -7.11 4.87
CA GLU A 106 -22.99 -6.19 4.80
C GLU A 106 -24.11 -6.89 4.02
N GLY A 107 -25.25 -7.09 4.67
CA GLY A 107 -26.46 -7.56 4.00
C GLY A 107 -26.96 -6.44 3.11
N PHE A 108 -26.98 -6.67 1.80
CA PHE A 108 -27.55 -5.76 0.81
C PHE A 108 -29.02 -5.50 1.19
N ARG A 109 -29.35 -4.25 1.54
CA ARG A 109 -30.73 -3.81 1.77
C ARG A 109 -31.23 -3.20 0.47
N TRP A 110 -32.20 -3.85 -0.16
CA TRP A 110 -32.94 -3.28 -1.27
C TRP A 110 -33.99 -2.33 -0.69
N GLU A 111 -33.98 -1.07 -1.12
CA GLU A 111 -35.13 -0.17 -0.97
C GLU A 111 -35.97 -0.29 -2.24
N SER A 112 -37.26 -0.57 -2.05
CA SER A 112 -38.30 -0.66 -3.09
C SER A 112 -38.94 0.70 -3.37
#